data_AF-A0A411YZ86-F1
#
_entry.id   AF-A0A411YZ86-F1
#
_cell.length_a   1.000
_cell.length_b   1.000
_cell.length_c   1.000
_cell.angle_alpha   90.00
_cell.angle_beta   90.00
_cell.angle_gamma   90.00
#
_symmetry.space_group_name_H-M   'P 1'
#
loop_
_entity.id
_entity.type
_entity.pdbx_description
1 polymer ?
#
loop_
_entity_poly.entity_id
_entity_poly.type
_entity_poly.pdbx_seq_one_letter_code
_entity_poly.pdbx_strand_id
1 'polypeptide(L)'
;MLWDIRTLMRPALSVIDLIPNIHRTPALASLRRAVLEGRPATLRLSDEDREFAFHDAHVQLTSPIGARVLRILYDTGNLKLKKPPAKSLPALEAYIASEPAFRAEVARIIAADDAKRTRQAAIIADPGIARPEDLSPDLIDKVISARLGHTATGSLEIAGILCHRSLVTADENGRTRAESTLACWWTDSTGQHHGDPV
;
A
#
# COMPACT_ATOMS: atom_id res chain seq x y z
N MET A 1 0.28 -3.27 1.33
CA MET A 1 1.39 -2.91 0.42
C MET A 1 1.38 -1.42 0.02
N LEU A 2 0.51 -0.97 -0.91
CA LEU A 2 0.59 0.42 -1.42
C LEU A 2 0.25 1.48 -0.35
N TRP A 3 -0.63 1.16 0.60
CA TRP A 3 -0.94 2.04 1.73
C TRP A 3 0.26 2.19 2.67
N ASP A 4 0.93 1.09 2.99
CA ASP A 4 2.09 1.08 3.91
C ASP A 4 3.24 1.91 3.35
N ILE A 5 3.51 1.81 2.05
CA ILE A 5 4.51 2.64 1.35
C ILE A 5 4.15 4.13 1.44
N ARG A 6 2.87 4.48 1.30
CA ARG A 6 2.41 5.88 1.39
C ARG A 6 2.62 6.48 2.77
N THR A 7 2.59 5.69 3.84
CA THR A 7 2.86 6.19 5.20
C THR A 7 4.30 6.69 5.39
N LEU A 8 5.22 6.26 4.53
CA LEU A 8 6.62 6.71 4.51
C LEU A 8 6.80 8.04 3.75
N MET A 9 5.79 8.46 3.00
CA MET A 9 5.84 9.67 2.17
C MET A 9 5.31 10.88 2.95
N ARG A 10 5.68 12.09 2.49
CA ARG A 10 5.22 13.35 3.10
C ARG A 10 4.25 14.08 2.18
N PRO A 11 3.36 14.92 2.72
CA PRO A 11 2.55 15.82 1.90
C PRO A 11 3.44 16.64 0.94
N ALA A 12 3.11 16.62 -0.35
CA ALA A 12 3.95 17.20 -1.40
C ALA A 12 4.21 18.69 -1.17
N LEU A 13 3.19 19.45 -0.75
CA LEU A 13 3.33 20.87 -0.43
C LEU A 13 4.30 21.12 0.74
N SER A 14 4.33 20.26 1.75
CA SER A 14 5.26 20.38 2.87
C SER A 14 6.71 20.15 2.44
N VAL A 15 6.94 19.29 1.45
CA VAL A 15 8.29 19.07 0.88
C VAL A 15 8.67 20.22 -0.06
N ILE A 16 7.73 20.74 -0.84
CA ILE A 16 7.95 21.93 -1.69
C ILE A 16 8.33 23.15 -0.84
N ASP A 17 7.73 23.29 0.35
CA ASP A 17 8.04 24.38 1.29
C ASP A 17 9.46 24.32 1.87
N LEU A 18 10.19 23.21 1.69
CA LEU A 18 11.63 23.14 1.99
C LEU A 18 12.46 23.99 1.03
N ILE A 19 11.88 24.43 -0.11
CA ILE A 19 12.49 25.36 -1.05
C ILE A 19 12.02 26.79 -0.73
N PRO A 20 12.91 27.71 -0.35
CA PRO A 20 12.53 29.06 0.03
C PRO A 20 12.01 29.84 -1.18
N ASN A 21 11.09 30.77 -0.93
CA ASN A 21 10.54 31.69 -1.92
C ASN A 21 9.87 31.01 -3.12
N ILE A 22 9.45 29.76 -3.03
CA ILE A 22 8.84 29.05 -4.16
C ILE A 22 7.36 29.43 -4.36
N HIS A 23 6.87 29.37 -5.59
CA HIS A 23 5.44 29.35 -5.87
C HIS A 23 4.93 27.90 -5.76
N ARG A 24 4.18 27.61 -4.69
CA ARG A 24 3.69 26.26 -4.33
C ARG A 24 2.95 25.55 -5.48
N THR A 25 1.89 26.16 -6.00
CA THR A 25 1.03 25.52 -7.01
C THR A 25 1.77 25.24 -8.33
N PRO A 26 2.53 26.20 -8.91
CA PRO A 26 3.39 25.91 -10.06
C PRO A 26 4.41 24.81 -9.79
N ALA A 27 5.06 24.81 -8.61
CA ALA A 27 6.07 23.81 -8.27
C ALA A 27 5.46 22.39 -8.18
N LEU A 28 4.28 22.27 -7.58
CA LEU A 28 3.53 21.02 -7.50
C LEU A 28 3.14 20.51 -8.89
N ALA A 29 2.67 21.40 -9.76
CA ALA A 29 2.34 21.05 -11.14
C ALA A 29 3.59 20.60 -11.93
N SER A 30 4.72 21.32 -11.78
CA SER A 30 5.99 20.94 -12.41
C SER A 30 6.49 19.58 -11.91
N LEU A 31 6.42 19.31 -10.60
CA LEU A 31 6.79 18.03 -10.02
C LEU A 31 5.93 16.90 -10.59
N ARG A 32 4.60 17.04 -10.53
CA ARG A 32 3.65 16.05 -11.05
C ARG A 32 3.94 15.74 -12.51
N ARG A 33 4.14 16.79 -13.33
CA ARG A 33 4.44 16.64 -14.75
C ARG A 33 5.76 15.91 -14.98
N ALA A 34 6.83 16.33 -14.29
CA ALA A 34 8.16 15.75 -14.48
C ALA A 34 8.23 14.26 -14.08
N VAL A 35 7.52 13.86 -13.01
CA VAL A 35 7.41 12.46 -12.59
C VAL A 35 6.58 11.66 -13.61
N LEU A 36 5.45 12.20 -14.05
CA LEU A 36 4.61 11.55 -15.05
C LEU A 36 5.35 11.34 -16.38
N GLU A 37 6.09 12.35 -16.85
CA GLU A 37 6.89 12.28 -18.08
C GLU A 37 8.14 11.39 -17.92
N GLY A 38 8.57 11.10 -16.68
CA GLY A 38 9.75 10.29 -16.38
C GLY A 38 11.08 10.95 -16.76
N ARG A 39 11.06 12.23 -17.14
CA ARG A 39 12.22 12.98 -17.65
C ARG A 39 12.34 14.36 -17.01
N PRO A 40 12.68 14.45 -15.72
CA PRO A 40 13.04 15.72 -15.11
C PRO A 40 14.37 16.22 -15.71
N ALA A 41 14.26 17.10 -16.71
CA ALA A 41 15.38 17.62 -17.47
C ALA A 41 16.25 16.51 -18.11
N THR A 42 17.50 16.33 -17.67
CA THR A 42 18.46 15.36 -18.23
C THR A 42 18.38 13.98 -17.58
N LEU A 43 17.73 13.85 -16.44
CA LEU A 43 17.59 12.57 -15.73
C LEU A 43 16.44 11.76 -16.33
N ARG A 44 16.65 10.45 -16.52
CA ARG A 44 15.58 9.49 -16.79
C ARG A 44 15.24 8.72 -15.52
N LEU A 45 13.97 8.75 -15.13
CA LEU A 45 13.46 7.94 -14.03
C LEU A 45 13.11 6.54 -14.55
N SER A 46 13.41 5.51 -13.76
CA SER A 46 12.84 4.18 -13.97
C SER A 46 11.34 4.21 -13.68
N ASP A 47 10.60 3.22 -14.16
CA ASP A 47 9.16 3.13 -13.86
C ASP A 47 8.90 2.96 -12.36
N GLU A 48 9.76 2.22 -11.66
CA GLU A 48 9.73 2.09 -10.20
C GLU A 48 9.96 3.44 -9.51
N ASP A 49 10.96 4.22 -9.94
CA ASP A 49 11.21 5.54 -9.38
C ASP A 49 10.02 6.48 -9.63
N ARG A 50 9.33 6.36 -10.77
CA ARG A 50 8.13 7.15 -11.07
C ARG A 50 6.98 6.79 -10.13
N GLU A 51 6.76 5.49 -9.91
CA GLU A 51 5.71 5.01 -9.00
C GLU A 51 5.91 5.51 -7.57
N PHE A 52 7.15 5.51 -7.07
CA PHE A 52 7.44 5.90 -5.70
C PHE A 52 7.77 7.39 -5.51
N ALA A 53 8.04 8.16 -6.57
CA ALA A 53 8.36 9.58 -6.45
C ALA A 53 7.17 10.44 -6.03
N PHE A 54 5.98 10.15 -6.57
CA PHE A 54 4.80 11.00 -6.40
C PHE A 54 3.51 10.21 -6.41
N HIS A 55 2.71 10.36 -5.34
CA HIS A 55 1.39 9.76 -5.25
C HIS A 55 0.32 10.84 -5.46
N ASP A 56 -0.46 10.68 -6.51
CA ASP A 56 -1.51 11.62 -6.90
C ASP A 56 -2.88 11.17 -6.37
N ALA A 57 -3.31 11.78 -5.27
CA ALA A 57 -4.59 11.52 -4.61
C ALA A 57 -5.12 12.82 -3.98
N HIS A 58 -6.21 12.74 -3.20
CA HIS A 58 -6.78 13.91 -2.51
C HIS A 58 -5.73 14.64 -1.66
N VAL A 59 -4.87 13.89 -0.97
CA VAL A 59 -3.62 14.40 -0.40
C VAL A 59 -2.47 13.89 -1.27
N GLN A 60 -1.84 14.80 -2.00
CA GLN A 60 -0.69 14.47 -2.82
C GLN A 60 0.54 14.24 -1.94
N LEU A 61 1.23 13.13 -2.15
CA LEU A 61 2.40 12.75 -1.36
C LEU A 61 3.65 12.70 -2.24
N THR A 62 4.81 12.98 -1.66
CA THR A 62 6.10 12.85 -2.33
C THR A 62 7.13 12.21 -1.40
N SER A 63 7.89 11.26 -1.95
CA SER A 63 8.99 10.58 -1.26
C SER A 63 10.30 11.37 -1.41
N PRO A 64 11.40 10.91 -0.80
CA PRO A 64 12.73 11.45 -1.08
C PRO A 64 13.13 11.40 -2.56
N ILE A 65 12.62 10.43 -3.34
CA ILE A 65 12.84 10.35 -4.79
C ILE A 65 12.20 11.56 -5.49
N GLY A 66 10.96 11.90 -5.14
CA GLY A 66 10.30 13.10 -5.66
C GLY A 66 10.94 14.40 -5.18
N ALA A 67 11.53 14.41 -3.98
CA ALA A 67 12.35 15.53 -3.52
C ALA A 67 13.63 15.73 -4.36
N ARG A 68 14.27 14.63 -4.80
CA ARG A 68 15.39 14.69 -5.74
C ARG A 68 14.95 15.24 -7.09
N VAL A 69 13.75 14.90 -7.56
CA VAL A 69 13.16 15.51 -8.77
C VAL A 69 12.95 17.02 -8.57
N LEU A 70 12.39 17.44 -7.44
CA LEU A 70 12.26 18.87 -7.10
C LEU A 70 13.62 19.59 -7.12
N ARG A 71 14.68 18.96 -6.59
CA ARG A 71 16.02 19.55 -6.61
C ARG A 71 16.53 19.74 -8.05
N ILE A 72 16.37 18.76 -8.91
CA ILE A 72 16.77 18.87 -10.34
C ILE A 72 15.99 20.00 -11.03
N LEU A 73 14.68 20.07 -10.81
CA LEU A 73 13.85 21.15 -11.37
C LEU A 73 14.29 22.53 -10.86
N TYR A 74 14.67 22.63 -9.59
CA TYR A 74 15.22 23.85 -9.01
C TYR A 74 16.54 24.26 -9.67
N ASP A 75 17.51 23.34 -9.73
CA ASP A 75 18.85 23.60 -10.26
C ASP A 75 18.83 23.96 -11.76
N THR A 76 17.84 23.43 -12.50
CA THR A 76 17.65 23.71 -13.92
C THR A 76 16.77 24.94 -14.22
N GLY A 77 16.31 25.66 -13.19
CA GLY A 77 15.47 26.85 -13.36
C GLY A 77 14.03 26.58 -13.81
N ASN A 78 13.56 25.34 -13.72
CA ASN A 78 12.21 24.92 -14.11
C ASN A 78 11.16 25.13 -13.01
N LEU A 79 11.55 25.69 -11.87
CA LEU A 79 10.65 26.09 -10.77
C LEU A 79 10.48 27.60 -10.74
N LYS A 80 9.23 28.05 -10.62
CA LYS A 80 8.91 29.46 -10.47
C LYS A 80 9.20 29.92 -9.04
N LEU A 81 10.10 30.90 -8.90
CA LEU A 81 10.50 31.49 -7.62
C LEU A 81 10.04 32.95 -7.50
N LYS A 82 9.73 33.39 -6.27
CA LYS A 82 9.37 34.76 -5.90
C LYS A 82 10.60 35.67 -5.78
N LYS A 83 11.78 35.08 -5.57
CA LYS A 83 13.08 35.73 -5.39
C LYS A 83 14.14 34.94 -6.15
N PRO A 84 15.33 35.52 -6.40
CA PRO A 84 16.46 34.78 -6.97
C PRO A 84 16.76 33.49 -6.17
N PRO A 85 17.23 32.44 -6.85
CA PRO A 85 17.52 31.16 -6.22
C PRO A 85 18.57 31.30 -5.11
N ALA A 86 18.29 30.69 -3.96
CA ALA A 86 19.26 30.48 -2.91
C ALA A 86 20.34 29.48 -3.38
N LYS A 87 21.58 29.69 -2.90
CA LYS A 87 22.73 28.85 -3.25
C LYS A 87 22.65 27.43 -2.67
N SER A 88 21.97 27.25 -1.55
CA SER A 88 21.83 25.95 -0.87
C SER A 88 20.39 25.72 -0.38
N LEU A 89 20.01 24.44 -0.29
CA LEU A 89 18.68 24.01 0.17
C LEU A 89 18.82 22.91 1.24
N PRO A 90 19.40 23.21 2.42
CA PRO A 90 19.80 22.18 3.39
C PRO A 90 18.64 21.30 3.86
N ALA A 91 17.45 21.87 4.04
CA ALA A 91 16.28 21.10 4.46
C ALA A 91 15.79 20.12 3.38
N LEU A 92 15.83 20.52 2.11
CA LEU A 92 15.50 19.64 0.98
C LEU A 92 16.58 18.56 0.82
N GLU A 93 17.86 18.94 0.92
CA GLU A 93 19.01 18.03 0.83
C GLU A 93 18.96 16.96 1.93
N ALA A 94 18.62 17.34 3.17
CA ALA A 94 18.44 16.40 4.28
C ALA A 94 17.30 15.40 4.02
N TYR A 95 16.19 15.84 3.42
CA TYR A 95 15.11 14.93 3.07
C TYR A 95 15.51 13.98 1.92
N ILE A 96 16.22 14.47 0.90
CA ILE A 96 16.78 13.65 -0.18
C ILE A 96 17.74 12.61 0.37
N ALA A 97 18.58 12.97 1.34
CA ALA A 97 19.54 12.05 1.96
C ALA A 97 18.86 10.84 2.66
N SER A 98 17.56 10.90 2.95
CA SER A 98 16.80 9.77 3.48
C SER A 98 16.35 8.75 2.41
N GLU A 99 16.62 9.00 1.13
CA GLU A 99 16.24 8.11 0.01
C GLU A 99 16.71 6.64 0.19
N PRO A 100 17.96 6.35 0.63
CA PRO A 100 18.38 4.97 0.84
C PRO A 100 17.57 4.23 1.90
N ALA A 101 17.24 4.91 3.01
CA ALA A 101 16.42 4.34 4.07
C ALA A 101 14.97 4.12 3.60
N PHE A 102 14.41 5.07 2.84
CA PHE A 102 13.10 4.90 2.20
C PHE A 102 13.07 3.68 1.27
N ARG A 103 14.08 3.51 0.40
CA ARG A 103 14.16 2.36 -0.51
C ARG A 103 14.28 1.03 0.22
N ALA A 104 15.10 0.97 1.27
CA ALA A 104 15.24 -0.23 2.08
C ALA A 104 13.90 -0.65 2.71
N GLU A 105 13.13 0.32 3.21
CA GLU A 105 11.84 0.05 3.83
C GLU A 105 10.78 -0.35 2.80
N VAL A 106 10.75 0.28 1.62
CA VAL A 106 9.88 -0.13 0.50
C VAL A 106 10.18 -1.57 0.09
N ALA A 107 11.46 -1.92 -0.08
CA ALA A 107 11.87 -3.29 -0.43
C ALA A 107 11.42 -4.31 0.64
N ARG A 108 11.52 -3.94 1.93
CA ARG A 108 11.05 -4.78 3.04
C ARG A 108 9.53 -5.01 2.97
N ILE A 109 8.75 -3.97 2.70
CA ILE A 109 7.29 -4.06 2.58
C ILE A 109 6.89 -4.96 1.42
N ILE A 110 7.53 -4.80 0.25
CA ILE A 110 7.27 -5.62 -0.93
C ILE A 110 7.61 -7.08 -0.65
N ALA A 111 8.80 -7.36 -0.13
CA ALA A 111 9.21 -8.72 0.19
C ALA A 111 8.29 -9.41 1.20
N ALA A 112 7.79 -8.68 2.20
CA ALA A 112 6.83 -9.21 3.17
C ALA A 112 5.46 -9.53 2.53
N ASP A 113 4.97 -8.66 1.65
CA ASP A 113 3.70 -8.87 0.93
C ASP A 113 3.80 -10.07 -0.04
N ASP A 114 4.91 -10.17 -0.78
CA ASP A 114 5.17 -11.30 -1.68
C ASP A 114 5.30 -12.62 -0.90
N ALA A 115 6.04 -12.63 0.22
CA ALA A 115 6.13 -13.81 1.09
C ALA A 115 4.76 -14.23 1.61
N LYS A 116 3.91 -13.27 2.01
CA LYS A 116 2.53 -13.55 2.45
C LYS A 116 1.70 -14.16 1.32
N ARG A 117 1.77 -13.61 0.10
CA ARG A 117 1.06 -14.14 -1.07
C ARG A 117 1.53 -15.54 -1.45
N THR A 118 2.84 -15.77 -1.49
CA THR A 118 3.42 -17.09 -1.75
C THR A 118 2.98 -18.11 -0.71
N ARG A 119 3.00 -17.74 0.59
CA ARG A 119 2.52 -18.61 1.67
C ARG A 119 1.04 -18.94 1.50
N GLN A 120 0.20 -17.94 1.24
CA GLN A 120 -1.23 -18.13 1.01
C GLN A 120 -1.51 -19.02 -0.19
N ALA A 121 -0.83 -18.81 -1.32
CA ALA A 121 -0.98 -19.66 -2.50
C ALA A 121 -0.59 -21.12 -2.22
N ALA A 122 0.49 -21.34 -1.47
CA ALA A 122 0.91 -22.69 -1.07
C ALA A 122 -0.15 -23.37 -0.19
N ILE A 123 -0.75 -22.65 0.77
CA ILE A 123 -1.82 -23.20 1.64
C ILE A 123 -3.09 -23.48 0.83
N ILE A 124 -3.46 -22.64 -0.13
CA ILE A 124 -4.62 -22.90 -0.99
C ILE A 124 -4.40 -24.20 -1.79
N ALA A 125 -3.19 -24.38 -2.34
CA ALA A 125 -2.80 -25.58 -3.08
C ALA A 125 -2.71 -26.84 -2.21
N ASP A 126 -2.38 -26.70 -0.92
CA ASP A 126 -2.37 -27.78 0.07
C ASP A 126 -2.72 -27.26 1.48
N PRO A 127 -3.98 -27.38 1.94
CA PRO A 127 -4.39 -26.90 3.26
C PRO A 127 -3.69 -27.59 4.43
N GLY A 128 -3.11 -28.78 4.22
CA GLY A 128 -2.42 -29.54 5.24
C GLY A 128 -1.10 -28.92 5.70
N ILE A 129 -0.47 -28.06 4.88
CA ILE A 129 0.77 -27.37 5.25
C ILE A 129 0.54 -26.08 6.06
N ALA A 130 -0.71 -25.70 6.27
CA ALA A 130 -1.07 -24.55 7.08
C ALA A 130 -0.76 -24.82 8.56
N ARG A 131 -0.53 -23.75 9.30
CA ARG A 131 -0.39 -23.75 10.76
C ARG A 131 -1.55 -22.96 11.38
N PRO A 132 -1.87 -23.18 12.67
CA PRO A 132 -2.95 -22.44 13.32
C PRO A 132 -2.80 -20.92 13.20
N GLU A 133 -1.58 -20.39 13.24
CA GLU A 133 -1.31 -18.96 13.08
C GLU A 133 -1.55 -18.40 11.67
N ASP A 134 -1.66 -19.27 10.65
CA ASP A 134 -2.01 -18.84 9.29
C ASP A 134 -3.53 -18.58 9.16
N LEU A 135 -4.35 -19.12 10.08
CA LEU A 135 -5.81 -19.08 9.97
C LEU A 135 -6.35 -17.64 10.07
N SER A 136 -7.19 -17.31 9.12
CA SER A 136 -7.94 -16.05 9.07
C SER A 136 -9.20 -16.26 8.23
N PRO A 137 -10.26 -15.45 8.43
CA PRO A 137 -11.48 -15.55 7.62
C PRO A 137 -11.20 -15.49 6.11
N ASP A 138 -10.34 -14.56 5.67
CA ASP A 138 -9.93 -14.43 4.26
C ASP A 138 -9.23 -15.69 3.72
N LEU A 139 -8.34 -16.31 4.50
CA LEU A 139 -7.67 -17.53 4.08
C LEU A 139 -8.66 -18.70 3.96
N ILE A 140 -9.54 -18.86 4.96
CA ILE A 140 -10.56 -19.92 4.98
C ILE A 140 -11.49 -19.78 3.78
N ASP A 141 -11.98 -18.57 3.51
CA ASP A 141 -12.85 -18.29 2.37
C ASP A 141 -12.17 -18.67 1.04
N LYS A 142 -10.90 -18.29 0.85
CA LYS A 142 -10.13 -18.62 -0.36
C LYS A 142 -9.89 -20.12 -0.50
N VAL A 143 -9.56 -20.81 0.58
CA VAL A 143 -9.33 -22.26 0.56
C VAL A 143 -10.65 -23.00 0.24
N ILE A 144 -11.74 -22.66 0.92
CA ILE A 144 -13.06 -23.27 0.67
C ILE A 144 -13.54 -22.96 -0.75
N SER A 145 -13.39 -21.72 -1.21
CA SER A 145 -13.69 -21.34 -2.59
C SER A 145 -12.92 -22.17 -3.61
N ALA A 146 -11.62 -22.39 -3.37
CA ALA A 146 -10.76 -23.16 -4.28
C ALA A 146 -11.09 -24.67 -4.28
N ARG A 147 -11.57 -25.22 -3.16
CA ARG A 147 -11.83 -26.66 -2.99
C ARG A 147 -13.26 -27.07 -3.32
N LEU A 148 -14.23 -26.26 -2.91
CA LEU A 148 -15.66 -26.57 -2.97
C LEU A 148 -16.43 -25.67 -3.94
N GLY A 149 -15.83 -24.57 -4.40
CA GLY A 149 -16.42 -23.59 -5.31
C GLY A 149 -16.83 -22.28 -4.63
N HIS A 150 -16.89 -21.20 -5.40
CA HIS A 150 -17.03 -19.82 -4.88
C HIS A 150 -18.25 -19.56 -3.99
N THR A 151 -19.38 -20.27 -4.19
CA THR A 151 -20.61 -20.08 -3.40
C THR A 151 -20.89 -21.20 -2.40
N ALA A 152 -20.03 -22.21 -2.32
CA ALA A 152 -20.24 -23.37 -1.44
C ALA A 152 -20.17 -23.01 0.05
N THR A 153 -21.16 -23.37 0.85
CA THR A 153 -21.02 -23.37 2.31
C THR A 153 -20.55 -24.74 2.77
N GLY A 154 -19.94 -24.83 3.94
CA GLY A 154 -19.47 -26.11 4.46
C GLY A 154 -18.32 -25.96 5.44
N SER A 155 -17.58 -27.05 5.61
CA SER A 155 -16.44 -27.10 6.53
C SER A 155 -15.30 -27.88 5.90
N LEU A 156 -14.09 -27.45 6.19
CA LEU A 156 -12.87 -28.05 5.67
C LEU A 156 -11.80 -28.01 6.76
N GLU A 157 -11.02 -29.09 6.84
CA GLU A 157 -9.85 -29.13 7.72
C GLU A 157 -8.70 -28.32 7.11
N ILE A 158 -8.20 -27.34 7.86
CA ILE A 158 -7.06 -26.49 7.51
C ILE A 158 -6.16 -26.42 8.75
N ALA A 159 -4.87 -26.69 8.60
CA ALA A 159 -3.93 -26.77 9.72
C ALA A 159 -4.33 -27.79 10.82
N GLY A 160 -5.05 -28.86 10.45
CA GLY A 160 -5.59 -29.82 11.42
C GLY A 160 -6.79 -29.31 12.23
N ILE A 161 -7.35 -28.16 11.86
CA ILE A 161 -8.48 -27.51 12.54
C ILE A 161 -9.67 -27.46 11.58
N LEU A 162 -10.85 -27.87 12.07
CA LEU A 162 -12.07 -27.76 11.31
C LEU A 162 -12.47 -26.29 11.18
N CYS A 163 -12.40 -25.77 9.96
CA CYS A 163 -12.78 -24.41 9.61
C CYS A 163 -14.13 -24.43 8.89
N HIS A 164 -14.92 -23.40 9.09
CA HIS A 164 -16.30 -23.32 8.63
C HIS A 164 -16.51 -22.10 7.74
N ARG A 165 -17.37 -22.25 6.72
CA ARG A 165 -17.93 -21.15 5.93
C ARG A 165 -19.44 -21.29 5.83
N SER A 166 -20.16 -20.27 6.27
CA SER A 166 -21.63 -20.25 6.29
C SER A 166 -22.17 -18.97 5.66
N LEU A 167 -23.37 -19.07 5.11
CA LEU A 167 -24.10 -17.90 4.64
C LEU A 167 -24.82 -17.26 5.83
N VAL A 168 -24.49 -16.02 6.14
CA VAL A 168 -25.23 -15.18 7.08
C VAL A 168 -26.27 -14.43 6.28
N THR A 169 -27.54 -14.78 6.50
CA THR A 169 -28.66 -14.13 5.83
C THR A 169 -28.93 -12.77 6.44
N ALA A 170 -29.25 -11.80 5.58
CA ALA A 170 -29.70 -10.48 6.00
C ALA A 170 -30.91 -10.53 6.94
N ASP A 171 -30.92 -9.71 7.99
CA ASP A 171 -32.09 -9.53 8.85
C ASP A 171 -33.21 -8.82 8.07
N GLU A 172 -34.33 -9.50 7.89
CA GLU A 172 -35.50 -8.99 7.15
C GLU A 172 -36.20 -7.81 7.86
N ASN A 173 -35.88 -7.56 9.14
CA ASN A 173 -36.52 -6.52 9.95
C ASN A 173 -35.79 -5.16 9.95
N GLY A 174 -34.64 -5.06 9.28
CA GLY A 174 -33.82 -3.84 9.23
C GLY A 174 -34.32 -2.80 8.21
N ARG A 175 -34.35 -1.52 8.59
CA ARG A 175 -34.65 -0.37 7.70
C ARG A 175 -33.62 -0.14 6.56
N THR A 176 -32.62 -1.00 6.47
CA THR A 176 -31.55 -1.02 5.46
C THR A 176 -31.52 -2.42 4.86
N ARG A 177 -31.49 -2.52 3.51
CA ARG A 177 -31.21 -3.80 2.83
C ARG A 177 -29.84 -4.31 3.29
N ALA A 178 -29.81 -5.22 4.26
CA ALA A 178 -28.63 -6.02 4.51
C ALA A 178 -28.51 -7.01 3.34
N GLU A 179 -27.29 -7.24 2.87
CA GLU A 179 -26.98 -8.26 1.87
C GLU A 179 -26.52 -9.53 2.60
N SER A 180 -26.87 -10.70 2.08
CA SER A 180 -26.35 -11.95 2.61
C SER A 180 -24.84 -12.02 2.39
N THR A 181 -24.08 -12.33 3.43
CA THR A 181 -22.61 -12.42 3.38
C THR A 181 -22.14 -13.81 3.76
N LEU A 182 -20.98 -14.20 3.27
CA LEU A 182 -20.30 -15.41 3.75
C LEU A 182 -19.49 -15.05 4.99
N ALA A 183 -19.66 -15.83 6.05
CA ALA A 183 -18.87 -15.75 7.27
C ALA A 183 -17.97 -16.97 7.39
N CYS A 184 -16.70 -16.74 7.73
CA CYS A 184 -15.71 -17.79 7.95
C CYS A 184 -15.20 -17.79 9.39
N TRP A 185 -15.19 -18.94 10.03
CA TRP A 185 -14.85 -19.08 11.45
C TRP A 185 -14.26 -20.46 11.77
N TRP A 186 -13.62 -20.57 12.93
CA TRP A 186 -13.09 -21.83 13.45
C TRP A 186 -13.08 -21.84 14.97
N THR A 187 -12.90 -23.02 15.56
CA THR A 187 -12.67 -23.18 16.99
C THR A 187 -11.27 -23.73 17.21
N ASP A 188 -10.49 -23.10 18.08
CA ASP A 188 -9.13 -23.57 18.38
C ASP A 188 -9.11 -24.76 19.35
N SER A 189 -7.91 -25.28 19.62
CA SER A 189 -7.70 -26.41 20.54
C SER A 189 -8.17 -26.16 21.98
N THR A 190 -8.40 -24.90 22.37
CA THR A 190 -8.90 -24.51 23.70
C THR A 190 -10.42 -24.35 23.74
N GLY A 191 -11.10 -24.53 22.61
CA GLY A 191 -12.55 -24.32 22.48
C GLY A 191 -12.92 -22.85 22.24
N GLN A 192 -11.96 -21.96 21.99
CA GLN A 192 -12.24 -20.56 21.71
C GLN A 192 -12.65 -20.37 20.25
N HIS A 193 -13.73 -19.60 20.03
CA HIS A 193 -14.21 -19.23 18.71
C HIS A 193 -13.41 -18.06 18.13
N HIS A 194 -13.07 -18.15 16.85
CA HIS A 194 -12.35 -17.12 16.10
C HIS A 194 -12.99 -16.91 14.72
N GLY A 195 -12.78 -15.72 14.16
CA GLY A 195 -13.23 -15.36 12.82
C GLY A 195 -14.46 -14.45 12.81
N ASP A 196 -15.25 -14.56 11.75
CA ASP A 196 -16.44 -13.73 11.56
C ASP A 196 -17.53 -14.08 12.58
N PRO A 197 -18.34 -13.09 13.01
CA PRO A 197 -19.51 -13.37 13.82
C PRO A 197 -20.53 -14.16 12.99
N VAL A 198 -21.09 -15.20 13.59
CA VAL A 198 -22.08 -16.11 13.01
C VAL A 198 -23.28 -16.23 13.93
#